data_AF-A0A9W9ZLQ1-F1
#
_entry.id   AF-A0A9W9ZLQ1-F1
#
_cell.length_a   1.000
_cell.length_b   1.000
_cell.length_c   1.000
_cell.angle_alpha   90.00
_cell.angle_beta   90.00
_cell.angle_gamma   90.00
#
_symmetry.space_group_name_H-M   'P 1'
#
loop_
_entity.id
_entity.type
_entity.pdbx_description
1 polymer ?
#
loop_
_entity_poly.entity_id
_entity_poly.type
_entity_poly.pdbx_seq_one_letter_code
_entity_poly.pdbx_strand_id
1 'polypeptide(L)'
;MADSGEMSSSDNNNYKEALNLLTQAVGILESNNSGKESADITSSEGKSPLTTSSTPGTPSEMSRLFPFFWSRSTTSSGSGRSSRRPTPYFKPKETWTHNFICLAEKDVLSIPGREEKMSLKESGLGEKNIVFSDKKGNFAYIQGVLERQFPKLKAGGGFELLRSCGGRRQLELITMPAHGYDIPYLKQTLGQAIAYIRPLQRDLDMSPVPAAEVGFLVLKLLKKA
;
A
#
# COMPACT_ATOMS: atom_id res chain seq x y z
N MET A 1 -44.21 19.70 38.85
CA MET A 1 -43.60 20.52 37.78
C MET A 1 -42.90 19.56 36.84
N ALA A 2 -43.57 19.19 35.77
CA ALA A 2 -43.01 18.38 34.69
C ALA A 2 -42.43 19.35 33.66
N ASP A 3 -41.14 19.22 33.36
CA ASP A 3 -40.45 19.96 32.32
C ASP A 3 -40.18 18.97 31.17
N SER A 4 -41.03 19.02 30.15
CA SER A 4 -40.92 18.21 28.95
C SER A 4 -40.22 19.05 27.88
N GLY A 5 -38.93 18.78 27.68
CA GLY A 5 -38.12 19.36 26.62
C GLY A 5 -38.58 18.91 25.24
N GLU A 6 -39.15 19.85 24.48
CA GLU A 6 -39.38 19.72 23.04
C GLU A 6 -38.02 19.73 22.32
N MET A 7 -37.68 18.63 21.65
CA MET A 7 -36.44 18.45 20.90
C MET A 7 -36.75 18.41 19.39
N SER A 8 -36.13 19.34 18.67
CA SER A 8 -36.00 19.55 17.22
C SER A 8 -36.73 18.61 16.24
N SER A 9 -37.70 19.17 15.51
CA SER A 9 -38.45 18.53 14.40
C SER A 9 -37.63 18.09 13.18
N SER A 10 -36.34 18.41 13.10
CA SER A 10 -35.49 18.15 11.94
C SER A 10 -35.01 16.70 11.83
N ASP A 11 -34.79 16.01 12.95
CA ASP A 11 -34.26 14.63 12.96
C ASP A 11 -35.34 13.59 12.59
N ASN A 12 -36.62 13.91 12.84
CA ASN A 12 -37.75 13.06 12.51
C ASN A 12 -37.92 12.83 11.00
N ASN A 13 -37.53 13.80 10.17
CA ASN A 13 -37.65 13.66 8.71
C ASN A 13 -36.56 12.74 8.16
N ASN A 14 -35.33 12.88 8.66
CA ASN A 14 -34.20 12.04 8.26
C ASN A 14 -34.41 10.57 8.66
N TYR A 15 -34.96 10.33 9.86
CA TYR A 15 -35.30 8.98 10.31
C TYR A 15 -36.38 8.32 9.43
N LYS A 16 -37.42 9.08 9.04
CA LYS A 16 -38.47 8.60 8.14
C LYS A 16 -37.94 8.29 6.74
N GLU A 17 -37.02 9.10 6.24
CA GLU A 17 -36.37 8.89 4.94
C GLU A 17 -35.50 7.63 4.95
N ALA A 18 -34.73 7.42 6.01
CA ALA A 18 -33.92 6.22 6.19
C ALA A 18 -34.76 4.93 6.26
N LEU A 19 -35.90 4.94 6.97
CA LEU A 19 -36.81 3.80 7.02
C LEU A 19 -37.45 3.47 5.67
N ASN A 20 -37.77 4.50 4.87
CA ASN A 20 -38.38 4.31 3.56
C ASN A 20 -37.38 3.69 2.56
N LEU A 21 -36.12 4.14 2.60
CA LEU A 21 -35.03 3.57 1.80
C LEU A 21 -34.76 2.10 2.17
N LEU A 22 -34.79 1.75 3.46
CA LEU A 22 -34.59 0.38 3.91
C LEU A 22 -35.70 -0.56 3.41
N THR A 23 -36.95 -0.09 3.47
CA THR A 23 -38.13 -0.84 3.01
C THR A 23 -38.09 -1.08 1.50
N GLN A 24 -37.66 -0.07 0.73
CA GLN A 24 -37.49 -0.19 -0.71
C GLN A 24 -36.40 -1.22 -1.08
N ALA A 25 -35.28 -1.24 -0.35
CA ALA A 25 -34.20 -2.18 -0.58
C ALA A 25 -34.62 -3.64 -0.33
N VAL A 26 -35.44 -3.88 0.70
CA VAL A 26 -35.99 -5.22 1.00
C VAL A 26 -36.88 -5.72 -0.14
N GLY A 27 -37.76 -4.88 -0.69
CA GLY A 27 -38.63 -5.25 -1.81
C GLY A 27 -37.86 -5.63 -3.10
N ILE A 28 -36.73 -4.98 -3.37
CA ILE A 28 -35.87 -5.30 -4.52
C ILE A 28 -35.20 -6.66 -4.34
N LEU A 29 -34.77 -7.00 -3.12
CA LEU A 29 -34.14 -8.29 -2.83
C LEU A 29 -35.14 -9.44 -2.91
N GLU A 30 -36.37 -9.23 -2.44
CA GLU A 30 -37.43 -10.23 -2.53
C GLU A 30 -37.89 -10.48 -3.98
N SER A 31 -37.92 -9.43 -4.80
CA SER A 31 -38.30 -9.53 -6.22
C SER A 31 -37.32 -10.36 -7.07
N ASN A 32 -36.06 -10.45 -6.66
CA ASN A 32 -35.02 -11.17 -7.40
C ASN A 32 -34.89 -12.66 -7.03
N ASN A 33 -35.70 -13.17 -6.08
CA ASN A 33 -35.57 -14.54 -5.58
C ASN A 33 -36.77 -15.46 -5.90
N SER A 34 -37.70 -15.04 -6.77
CA SER A 34 -38.74 -15.93 -7.31
C SER A 34 -38.56 -16.14 -8.82
N GLY A 35 -37.84 -17.20 -9.20
CA GLY A 35 -37.84 -17.66 -10.60
C GLY A 35 -36.57 -18.40 -11.04
N LYS A 36 -36.44 -19.67 -10.66
CA LYS A 36 -35.63 -20.64 -11.41
C LYS A 36 -36.57 -21.70 -11.98
N GLU A 37 -36.79 -21.71 -13.30
CA GLU A 37 -36.98 -22.94 -14.10
C GLU A 37 -36.94 -22.66 -15.62
N SER A 38 -36.03 -23.37 -16.29
CA SER A 38 -36.11 -24.05 -17.61
C SER A 38 -36.53 -23.36 -18.94
N ALA A 39 -35.60 -23.48 -19.90
CA ALA A 39 -35.74 -23.96 -21.30
C ALA A 39 -36.38 -23.11 -22.45
N ASP A 40 -35.59 -23.03 -23.54
CA ASP A 40 -35.93 -23.11 -24.99
C ASP A 40 -36.76 -22.06 -25.79
N ILE A 41 -36.08 -21.50 -26.82
CA ILE A 41 -36.44 -21.42 -28.27
C ILE A 41 -37.66 -20.58 -28.78
N THR A 42 -37.32 -19.56 -29.60
CA THR A 42 -37.92 -19.13 -30.90
C THR A 42 -38.90 -17.92 -31.04
N SER A 43 -38.35 -16.87 -31.70
CA SER A 43 -38.82 -15.94 -32.77
C SER A 43 -40.00 -14.95 -32.62
N SER A 44 -39.70 -13.65 -32.85
CA SER A 44 -40.22 -12.78 -33.96
C SER A 44 -39.84 -11.30 -33.70
N GLU A 45 -38.90 -10.72 -34.46
CA GLU A 45 -39.03 -9.77 -35.59
C GLU A 45 -39.40 -8.31 -35.25
N GLY A 46 -38.42 -7.40 -35.47
CA GLY A 46 -38.59 -5.94 -35.36
C GLY A 46 -37.33 -5.09 -35.65
N LYS A 47 -36.81 -5.15 -36.89
CA LYS A 47 -35.97 -4.16 -37.64
C LYS A 47 -34.61 -3.64 -37.08
N SER A 48 -33.58 -3.91 -37.90
CA SER A 48 -32.15 -3.57 -37.87
C SER A 48 -31.80 -2.05 -37.92
N PRO A 49 -30.52 -1.62 -37.70
CA PRO A 49 -29.42 -1.93 -38.62
C PRO A 49 -28.12 -2.48 -37.98
N LEU A 50 -27.60 -3.53 -38.62
CA LEU A 50 -26.20 -3.87 -38.84
C LEU A 50 -25.19 -3.67 -37.69
N THR A 51 -24.72 -4.78 -37.11
CA THR A 51 -23.34 -5.28 -37.29
C THR A 51 -23.16 -6.63 -36.57
N THR A 52 -22.93 -7.66 -37.37
CA THR A 52 -22.29 -8.92 -36.97
C THR A 52 -20.85 -8.59 -36.53
N SER A 53 -20.19 -9.22 -35.57
CA SER A 53 -20.03 -10.64 -35.33
C SER A 53 -19.20 -10.83 -34.06
N SER A 54 -19.50 -11.90 -33.33
CA SER A 54 -18.50 -12.63 -32.57
C SER A 54 -17.28 -12.90 -33.45
N THR A 55 -16.17 -12.24 -33.19
CA THR A 55 -14.86 -12.63 -33.73
C THR A 55 -14.01 -13.13 -32.57
N PRO A 56 -13.40 -14.34 -32.64
CA PRO A 56 -12.25 -14.62 -31.81
C PRO A 56 -11.22 -13.59 -32.22
N GLY A 57 -10.84 -12.68 -31.30
CA GLY A 57 -9.91 -11.60 -31.57
C GLY A 57 -8.74 -12.15 -32.37
N THR A 58 -8.67 -11.77 -33.64
CA THR A 58 -7.57 -12.24 -34.48
C THR A 58 -6.28 -11.79 -33.80
N PRO A 59 -5.17 -12.55 -33.87
CA PRO A 59 -3.90 -12.12 -33.28
C PRO A 59 -3.49 -10.72 -33.76
N SER A 60 -4.00 -10.28 -34.93
CA SER A 60 -3.85 -8.93 -35.48
C SER A 60 -4.50 -7.83 -34.62
N GLU A 61 -5.69 -8.06 -34.07
CA GLU A 61 -6.41 -7.06 -33.25
C GLU A 61 -5.80 -6.94 -31.86
N MET A 62 -5.47 -8.07 -31.25
CA MET A 62 -4.70 -8.13 -30.00
C MET A 62 -3.31 -7.47 -30.15
N SER A 63 -2.65 -7.64 -31.29
CA SER A 63 -1.37 -6.96 -31.59
C SER A 63 -1.50 -5.44 -31.72
N ARG A 64 -2.67 -4.93 -32.15
CA ARG A 64 -2.94 -3.48 -32.21
C ARG A 64 -3.21 -2.88 -30.84
N LEU A 65 -3.93 -3.61 -29.99
CA LEU A 65 -4.29 -3.16 -28.65
C LEU A 65 -3.12 -3.26 -27.67
N PHE A 66 -2.20 -4.22 -27.88
CA PHE A 66 -1.04 -4.45 -27.02
C PHE A 66 0.25 -4.64 -27.82
N PRO A 67 0.74 -3.58 -28.50
CA PRO A 67 1.91 -3.67 -29.39
C PRO A 67 3.18 -4.10 -28.65
N PHE A 68 3.27 -3.84 -27.34
CA PHE A 68 4.42 -4.23 -26.53
C PHE A 68 4.43 -5.72 -26.14
N PHE A 69 3.27 -6.37 -26.11
CA PHE A 69 3.12 -7.76 -25.68
C PHE A 69 3.30 -8.77 -26.83
N TRP A 70 2.77 -8.46 -28.03
CA TRP A 70 2.83 -9.37 -29.19
C TRP A 70 4.00 -9.14 -30.16
N SER A 71 4.77 -8.05 -30.03
CA SER A 71 5.89 -7.74 -30.94
C SER A 71 7.09 -8.70 -30.86
N ARG A 72 7.07 -9.74 -30.00
CA ARG A 72 8.20 -10.66 -29.82
C ARG A 72 8.09 -11.97 -30.61
N SER A 73 7.00 -12.16 -31.35
CA SER A 73 6.66 -13.46 -31.93
C SER A 73 6.28 -13.40 -33.42
N THR A 74 7.07 -12.76 -34.29
CA THR A 74 7.19 -13.15 -35.70
C THR A 74 8.51 -12.66 -36.30
N THR A 75 9.31 -13.62 -36.78
CA THR A 75 10.49 -13.38 -37.60
C THR A 75 10.06 -13.12 -39.05
N SER A 76 10.11 -11.87 -39.53
CA SER A 76 10.42 -11.57 -40.93
C SER A 76 10.61 -10.07 -41.16
N SER A 77 11.80 -9.73 -41.67
CA SER A 77 12.14 -8.59 -42.54
C SER A 77 11.10 -7.46 -42.65
N GLY A 78 11.36 -6.36 -41.94
CA GLY A 78 10.66 -5.10 -42.13
C GLY A 78 11.50 -3.96 -41.58
N SER A 79 12.14 -3.23 -42.49
CA SER A 79 12.94 -2.04 -42.23
C SER A 79 12.12 -0.93 -41.59
N GLY A 80 12.01 -0.95 -40.27
CA GLY A 80 11.55 0.16 -39.45
C GLY A 80 12.65 0.56 -38.48
N ARG A 81 13.67 1.28 -38.95
CA ARG A 81 14.60 1.99 -38.05
C ARG A 81 13.82 3.09 -37.36
N SER A 82 13.06 2.74 -36.32
CA SER A 82 12.70 3.70 -35.29
C SER A 82 14.02 4.18 -34.72
N SER A 83 14.39 5.39 -35.10
CA SER A 83 15.49 6.14 -34.49
C SER A 83 15.16 6.24 -33.01
N ARG A 84 15.60 5.24 -32.25
CA ARG A 84 15.62 5.30 -30.79
C ARG A 84 16.60 6.42 -30.49
N ARG A 85 16.06 7.62 -30.25
CA ARG A 85 16.81 8.72 -29.66
C ARG A 85 17.62 8.09 -28.52
N PRO A 86 18.94 8.31 -28.44
CA PRO A 86 19.73 7.80 -27.33
C PRO A 86 19.04 8.32 -26.07
N THR A 87 18.39 7.42 -25.33
CA THR A 87 17.89 7.80 -24.02
C THR A 87 19.15 8.19 -23.23
N PRO A 88 19.15 9.35 -22.55
CA PRO A 88 20.29 9.71 -21.72
C PRO A 88 20.59 8.51 -20.82
N TYR A 89 21.83 8.04 -20.85
CA TYR A 89 22.27 6.85 -20.12
C TYR A 89 22.02 7.11 -18.64
N PHE A 90 20.86 6.65 -18.15
CA PHE A 90 20.50 6.74 -16.75
C PHE A 90 21.40 5.76 -16.02
N LYS A 91 22.44 6.29 -15.37
CA LYS A 91 23.20 5.53 -14.37
C LYS A 91 22.30 5.44 -13.15
N PRO A 92 21.71 4.26 -12.84
CA PRO A 92 20.89 4.14 -11.65
C PRO A 92 21.73 4.51 -10.45
N LYS A 93 21.26 5.47 -9.66
CA LYS A 93 21.91 5.77 -8.37
C LYS A 93 21.90 4.48 -7.56
N GLU A 94 23.08 4.11 -7.07
CA GLU A 94 23.26 2.90 -6.29
C GLU A 94 22.61 3.06 -4.90
N THR A 95 21.31 2.80 -4.83
CA THR A 95 20.51 2.95 -3.62
C THR A 95 19.99 1.60 -3.14
N TRP A 96 19.66 1.52 -1.85
CA TRP A 96 18.90 0.41 -1.27
C TRP A 96 17.65 0.96 -0.61
N THR A 97 16.51 0.46 -1.05
CA THR A 97 15.20 0.86 -0.53
C THR A 97 14.58 -0.30 0.24
N HIS A 98 14.09 -0.04 1.44
CA HIS A 98 13.52 -1.08 2.28
C HIS A 98 12.39 -0.56 3.19
N ASN A 99 11.48 -1.45 3.58
CA ASN A 99 10.33 -1.12 4.41
C ASN A 99 10.67 -1.30 5.88
N PHE A 100 10.44 -0.26 6.66
CA PHE A 100 10.61 -0.26 8.11
C PHE A 100 9.31 0.08 8.81
N ILE A 101 9.02 -0.60 9.91
CA ILE A 101 7.94 -0.26 10.84
C ILE A 101 8.58 0.03 12.19
N CYS A 102 8.35 1.22 12.76
CA CYS A 102 8.76 1.50 14.13
C CYS A 102 7.63 1.08 15.10
N LEU A 103 8.01 0.30 16.09
CA LEU A 103 7.16 -0.11 17.19
C LEU A 103 7.29 0.92 18.32
N ALA A 104 6.22 1.09 19.08
CA ALA A 104 6.21 2.00 20.22
C ALA A 104 6.85 1.35 21.46
N GLU A 105 6.52 0.08 21.70
CA GLU A 105 6.94 -0.65 22.90
C GLU A 105 8.30 -1.35 22.71
N LYS A 106 9.09 -1.39 23.78
CA LYS A 106 10.44 -2.01 23.79
C LYS A 106 10.42 -3.54 23.81
N ASP A 107 9.40 -4.15 24.40
CA ASP A 107 9.34 -5.60 24.66
C ASP A 107 8.51 -6.37 23.61
N VAL A 108 8.00 -5.68 22.58
CA VAL A 108 7.17 -6.31 21.55
C VAL A 108 7.99 -7.24 20.67
N LEU A 109 7.52 -8.50 20.62
CA LEU A 109 8.04 -9.58 19.77
C LEU A 109 6.95 -10.14 18.85
N SER A 110 5.81 -9.47 18.75
CA SER A 110 4.68 -9.88 17.90
C SER A 110 4.51 -8.92 16.73
N ILE A 111 4.10 -9.45 15.58
CA ILE A 111 3.77 -8.62 14.42
C ILE A 111 2.52 -7.79 14.76
N PRO A 112 2.56 -6.45 14.63
CA PRO A 112 1.46 -5.59 15.00
C PRO A 112 0.21 -5.87 14.16
N GLY A 113 -0.95 -5.73 14.78
CA GLY A 113 -2.25 -5.94 14.12
C GLY A 113 -2.57 -4.87 13.08
N ARG A 114 -3.70 -5.03 12.37
CA ARG A 114 -4.16 -4.00 11.42
C ARG A 114 -4.43 -2.67 12.14
N GLU A 115 -5.13 -2.71 13.26
CA GLU A 115 -5.51 -1.53 14.06
C GLU A 115 -4.27 -0.86 14.66
N GLU A 116 -3.44 -1.65 15.33
CA GLU A 116 -2.16 -1.18 15.90
C GLU A 116 -1.26 -0.53 14.84
N LYS A 117 -1.18 -1.12 13.64
CA LYS A 117 -0.42 -0.53 12.52
C LYS A 117 -1.00 0.82 12.07
N MET A 118 -2.33 1.01 12.16
CA MET A 118 -2.95 2.31 11.88
C MET A 118 -2.57 3.35 12.96
N SER A 119 -2.67 3.00 14.25
CA SER A 119 -2.27 3.89 15.35
C SER A 119 -0.78 4.25 15.32
N LEU A 120 0.10 3.28 15.00
CA LEU A 120 1.52 3.54 14.78
C LEU A 120 1.73 4.53 13.63
N LYS A 121 0.98 4.39 12.53
CA LYS A 121 1.08 5.30 11.39
C LYS A 121 0.64 6.72 11.75
N GLU A 122 -0.46 6.87 12.49
CA GLU A 122 -0.98 8.15 12.98
C GLU A 122 0.00 8.87 13.93
N SER A 123 0.72 8.10 14.74
CA SER A 123 1.77 8.61 15.64
C SER A 123 3.13 8.81 14.96
N GLY A 124 3.23 8.58 13.65
CA GLY A 124 4.46 8.74 12.87
C GLY A 124 5.50 7.62 13.04
N LEU A 125 5.18 6.56 13.78
CA LEU A 125 5.99 5.36 14.04
C LEU A 125 5.70 4.22 13.03
N GLY A 126 4.63 4.28 12.25
CA GLY A 126 4.21 3.19 11.38
C GLY A 126 5.12 2.91 10.16
N GLU A 127 4.59 2.17 9.20
CA GLU A 127 5.35 1.73 8.03
C GLU A 127 5.87 2.91 7.19
N LYS A 128 7.18 2.92 6.93
CA LYS A 128 7.87 3.85 6.04
C LYS A 128 8.79 3.11 5.09
N ASN A 129 8.77 3.52 3.82
CA ASN A 129 9.70 3.08 2.81
C ASN A 129 10.92 4.01 2.82
N ILE A 130 12.08 3.50 3.25
CA ILE A 130 13.29 4.30 3.46
C ILE A 130 14.30 3.99 2.36
N VAL A 131 14.80 5.04 1.72
CA VAL A 131 15.83 4.96 0.67
C VAL A 131 17.18 5.32 1.26
N PHE A 132 18.09 4.35 1.33
CA PHE A 132 19.50 4.56 1.64
C PHE A 132 20.26 4.86 0.35
N SER A 133 20.91 6.02 0.31
CA SER A 133 21.68 6.45 -0.86
C SER A 133 23.08 5.84 -0.93
N ASP A 134 23.59 5.38 0.22
CA ASP A 134 24.90 4.75 0.32
C ASP A 134 24.74 3.25 0.62
N LYS A 135 25.27 2.39 -0.27
CA LYS A 135 25.24 0.93 -0.12
C LYS A 135 26.26 0.40 0.89
N LYS A 136 27.28 1.18 1.24
CA LYS A 136 28.31 0.81 2.22
C LYS A 136 28.18 1.63 3.50
N GLY A 137 26.99 2.21 3.72
CA GLY A 137 26.69 2.97 4.91
C GLY A 137 26.92 2.13 6.17
N ASN A 138 27.65 2.70 7.11
CA ASN A 138 27.90 2.09 8.41
C ASN A 138 26.74 2.36 9.40
N PHE A 139 26.81 1.83 10.61
CA PHE A 139 25.77 1.97 11.63
C PHE A 139 25.36 3.42 11.89
N ALA A 140 26.33 4.34 12.06
CA ALA A 140 26.05 5.75 12.30
C ALA A 140 25.25 6.41 11.15
N TYR A 141 25.49 6.01 9.91
CA TYR A 141 24.71 6.47 8.76
C TYR A 141 23.27 5.94 8.83
N ILE A 142 23.11 4.65 9.12
CA ILE A 142 21.79 4.01 9.23
C ILE A 142 21.00 4.66 10.36
N GLN A 143 21.58 4.77 11.55
CA GLN A 143 20.98 5.45 12.70
C GLN A 143 20.55 6.87 12.33
N GLY A 144 21.42 7.68 11.71
CA GLY A 144 21.08 9.03 11.31
C GLY A 144 19.97 9.10 10.24
N VAL A 145 19.84 8.10 9.36
CA VAL A 145 18.71 8.00 8.42
C VAL A 145 17.43 7.62 9.16
N LEU A 146 17.47 6.61 10.03
CA LEU A 146 16.31 6.14 10.78
C LEU A 146 15.77 7.22 11.73
N GLU A 147 16.63 7.91 12.47
CA GLU A 147 16.23 9.02 13.35
C GLU A 147 15.66 10.22 12.59
N ARG A 148 16.07 10.44 11.34
CA ARG A 148 15.47 11.47 10.48
C ARG A 148 14.09 11.08 9.99
N GLN A 149 13.87 9.80 9.72
CA GLN A 149 12.57 9.27 9.29
C GLN A 149 11.62 9.06 10.47
N PHE A 150 12.13 8.71 11.64
CA PHE A 150 11.42 8.48 12.89
C PHE A 150 12.02 9.35 14.01
N PRO A 151 11.67 10.65 14.08
CA PRO A 151 12.24 11.57 15.07
C PRO A 151 12.06 11.12 16.52
N LYS A 152 10.93 10.48 16.82
CA LYS A 152 10.60 9.93 18.14
C LYS A 152 11.59 8.85 18.61
N LEU A 153 12.27 8.17 17.70
CA LEU A 153 13.22 7.10 18.02
C LEU A 153 14.39 7.59 18.88
N LYS A 154 14.77 8.87 18.77
CA LYS A 154 15.82 9.49 19.60
C LYS A 154 15.52 9.44 21.09
N ALA A 155 14.24 9.48 21.48
CA ALA A 155 13.83 9.40 22.87
C ALA A 155 13.93 7.98 23.46
N GLY A 156 13.98 6.95 22.60
CA GLY A 156 14.01 5.53 22.98
C GLY A 156 15.37 5.02 23.47
N GLY A 157 16.42 5.86 23.45
CA GLY A 157 17.74 5.51 24.00
C GLY A 157 18.52 4.48 23.18
N GLY A 158 18.16 4.32 21.91
CA GLY A 158 18.68 3.28 21.02
C GLY A 158 17.56 2.46 20.40
N PHE A 159 17.91 1.59 19.48
CA PHE A 159 16.95 0.73 18.79
C PHE A 159 17.54 -0.61 18.42
N GLU A 160 16.66 -1.58 18.27
CA GLU A 160 16.97 -2.91 17.77
C GLU A 160 16.16 -3.19 16.50
N LEU A 161 16.71 -4.02 15.62
CA LEU A 161 16.05 -4.44 14.40
C LEU A 161 15.55 -5.87 14.55
N LEU A 162 14.30 -6.09 14.16
CA LEU A 162 13.67 -7.39 14.13
C LEU A 162 13.18 -7.70 12.72
N ARG A 163 13.10 -8.98 12.40
CA ARG A 163 12.48 -9.48 11.17
C ARG A 163 11.32 -10.41 11.53
N SER A 164 10.38 -10.53 10.61
CA SER A 164 9.35 -11.57 10.71
C SER A 164 9.97 -12.95 10.52
N CYS A 165 9.63 -13.91 11.39
CA CYS A 165 10.05 -15.31 11.27
C CYS A 165 8.85 -16.22 10.89
N GLY A 166 9.07 -17.14 9.95
CA GLY A 166 8.01 -17.84 9.22
C GLY A 166 7.09 -18.71 10.09
N GLY A 167 5.78 -18.45 9.98
CA GLY A 167 4.70 -19.34 10.43
C GLY A 167 3.83 -18.79 11.56
N ARG A 168 4.31 -17.81 12.33
CA ARG A 168 3.56 -17.16 13.42
C ARG A 168 3.75 -15.66 13.33
N ARG A 169 2.87 -14.87 13.97
CA ARG A 169 3.02 -13.41 14.11
C ARG A 169 4.17 -13.06 15.06
N GLN A 170 5.36 -13.64 14.87
CA GLN A 170 6.51 -13.51 15.75
C GLN A 170 7.65 -12.75 15.06
N LEU A 171 8.31 -11.91 15.84
CA LEU A 171 9.46 -11.13 15.47
C LEU A 171 10.71 -11.76 16.07
N GLU A 172 11.74 -11.90 15.24
CA GLU A 172 13.05 -12.39 15.63
C GLU A 172 14.04 -11.23 15.59
N LEU A 173 14.84 -11.10 16.65
CA LEU A 173 15.90 -10.10 16.72
C LEU A 173 16.97 -10.38 15.66
N ILE A 174 17.35 -9.36 14.90
CA ILE A 174 18.50 -9.41 14.02
C ILE A 174 19.73 -9.11 14.86
N THR A 175 20.55 -10.13 15.12
CA THR A 175 21.76 -10.01 15.92
C THR A 175 22.67 -8.90 15.37
N MET A 176 23.12 -8.01 16.25
CA MET A 176 24.05 -6.96 15.86
C MET A 176 25.46 -7.55 15.62
N PRO A 177 26.09 -7.32 14.46
CA PRO A 177 27.49 -7.66 14.25
C PRO A 177 28.41 -6.84 15.17
N ALA A 178 29.64 -7.32 15.42
CA ALA A 178 30.59 -6.63 16.29
C ALA A 178 30.96 -5.20 15.83
N HIS A 179 30.87 -4.93 14.53
CA HIS A 179 31.11 -3.62 13.93
C HIS A 179 29.82 -2.76 13.79
N GLY A 180 28.70 -3.23 14.33
CA GLY A 180 27.37 -2.64 14.15
C GLY A 180 26.69 -3.10 12.87
N TYR A 181 25.47 -2.60 12.63
CA TYR A 181 24.76 -2.87 11.38
C TYR A 181 25.40 -2.10 10.22
N ASP A 182 25.60 -2.77 9.09
CA ASP A 182 25.90 -2.14 7.82
C ASP A 182 24.79 -2.44 6.80
N ILE A 183 24.73 -1.64 5.74
CA ILE A 183 23.72 -1.81 4.69
C ILE A 183 23.83 -3.18 3.97
N PRO A 184 25.03 -3.71 3.64
CA PRO A 184 25.17 -5.03 3.05
C PRO A 184 24.60 -6.15 3.93
N TYR A 185 24.91 -6.15 5.22
CA TYR A 185 24.41 -7.12 6.20
C TYR A 185 22.90 -7.04 6.33
N LEU A 186 22.33 -5.84 6.48
CA LEU A 186 20.89 -5.67 6.56
C LEU A 186 20.19 -6.13 5.28
N LYS A 187 20.74 -5.79 4.11
CA LYS A 187 20.19 -6.25 2.83
C LYS A 187 20.19 -7.77 2.72
N GLN A 188 21.25 -8.44 3.17
CA GLN A 188 21.34 -9.90 3.13
C GLN A 188 20.42 -10.58 4.16
N THR A 189 20.31 -10.04 5.36
CA THR A 189 19.54 -10.63 6.47
C THR A 189 18.04 -10.39 6.36
N LEU A 190 17.62 -9.22 5.88
CA LEU A 190 16.22 -8.86 5.70
C LEU A 190 15.67 -9.37 4.37
N GLY A 191 16.45 -9.31 3.29
CA GLY A 191 16.00 -9.67 1.95
C GLY A 191 14.74 -8.89 1.56
N GLN A 192 13.61 -9.60 1.49
CA GLN A 192 12.28 -9.05 1.17
C GLN A 192 11.39 -8.84 2.42
N ALA A 193 11.80 -9.33 3.59
CA ALA A 193 11.02 -9.22 4.81
C ALA A 193 10.95 -7.76 5.28
N ILE A 194 9.87 -7.38 5.96
CA ILE A 194 9.76 -6.06 6.58
C ILE A 194 10.67 -6.03 7.82
N ALA A 195 11.43 -4.94 7.96
CA ALA A 195 12.20 -4.67 9.16
C ALA A 195 11.33 -3.97 10.21
N TYR A 196 11.37 -4.47 11.42
CA TYR A 196 10.72 -3.85 12.57
C TYR A 196 11.79 -3.19 13.43
N ILE A 197 11.53 -1.97 13.87
CA ILE A 197 12.41 -1.20 14.74
C ILE A 197 11.71 -1.13 16.08
N ARG A 198 12.35 -1.53 17.17
CA ARG A 198 11.84 -1.29 18.53
C ARG A 198 12.83 -0.45 19.32
N PRO A 199 12.38 0.41 20.25
CA PRO A 199 13.28 1.12 21.14
C PRO A 199 13.95 0.15 22.12
N LEU A 200 15.16 0.48 22.57
CA LEU A 200 15.92 -0.39 23.49
C LEU A 200 15.63 -0.07 24.96
N GLN A 201 15.52 1.22 25.32
CA GLN A 201 15.52 1.64 26.73
C GLN A 201 14.13 2.04 27.24
N ARG A 202 13.30 2.67 26.40
CA ARG A 202 11.99 3.22 26.80
C ARG A 202 10.97 3.16 25.67
N ASP A 203 9.71 3.04 26.04
CA ASP A 203 8.61 3.09 25.09
C ASP A 203 8.47 4.49 24.49
N LEU A 204 8.03 4.54 23.24
CA LEU A 204 7.85 5.76 22.47
C LEU A 204 6.43 6.29 22.61
N ASP A 205 6.31 7.61 22.61
CA ASP A 205 5.01 8.28 22.68
C ASP A 205 4.18 8.04 21.40
N MET A 206 2.96 7.52 21.57
CA MET A 206 1.99 7.30 20.51
C MET A 206 1.07 8.50 20.24
N SER A 207 1.35 9.67 20.80
CA SER A 207 0.63 10.91 20.44
C SER A 207 0.63 11.15 18.92
N PRO A 208 -0.50 11.55 18.32
CA PRO A 208 -0.60 11.76 16.88
C PRO A 208 0.34 12.90 16.46
N VAL A 209 1.10 12.70 15.39
CA VAL A 209 2.00 13.74 14.89
C VAL A 209 1.17 14.79 14.16
N PRO A 210 1.31 16.09 14.49
CA PRO A 210 0.56 17.14 13.82
C PRO A 210 0.91 17.16 12.32
N ALA A 211 -0.13 17.31 11.47
CA ALA A 211 -0.06 17.17 10.01
C ALA A 211 1.02 18.03 9.30
N ALA A 212 1.58 19.03 9.99
CA ALA A 212 2.63 19.91 9.49
C ALA A 212 3.99 19.20 9.21
N GLU A 213 4.32 18.11 9.92
CA GLU A 213 5.60 17.41 9.71
C GLU A 213 5.54 16.35 8.59
N VAL A 214 4.36 15.86 8.26
CA VAL A 214 4.16 14.86 7.19
C VAL A 214 4.48 15.45 5.81
N GLY A 215 4.14 16.73 5.59
CA GLY A 215 4.45 17.44 4.34
C GLY A 215 5.93 17.80 4.16
N PHE A 216 6.69 17.95 5.25
CA PHE A 216 8.07 18.43 5.20
C PHE A 216 9.05 17.38 4.66
N LEU A 217 8.76 16.08 4.87
CA LEU A 217 9.54 14.97 4.30
C LEU A 217 9.32 14.80 2.80
N VAL A 218 8.08 14.97 2.31
CA VAL A 218 7.75 14.94 0.87
C VAL A 218 8.49 16.06 0.13
N LEU A 219 8.50 17.28 0.69
CA LEU A 219 9.18 18.43 0.08
C LEU A 219 10.71 18.35 0.13
N LYS A 220 11.31 17.73 1.16
CA LYS A 220 12.78 17.51 1.19
C LYS A 220 13.24 16.47 0.18
N LEU A 221 12.39 15.49 -0.18
CA LEU A 221 12.70 14.49 -1.20
C LEU A 221 12.61 15.06 -2.63
N LEU A 222 11.72 16.03 -2.85
CA LEU A 222 11.56 16.71 -4.16
C LEU A 222 12.59 17.81 -4.43
N LYS A 223 13.25 18.38 -3.41
CA LYS A 223 14.25 19.46 -3.59
C LYS A 223 15.69 18.98 -3.81
N LYS A 224 15.91 17.68 -4.02
CA LYS A 224 17.25 17.11 -4.31
C LYS A 224 17.28 16.24 -5.59
N ALA A 225 16.36 16.52 -6.51
CA ALA A 225 16.40 16.05 -7.90
C ALA A 225 17.12 17.10 -8.77
#